data_AF-A0A838CMQ7-F1
#
_entry.id   AF-A0A838CMQ7-F1
#
_cell.length_a   1.000
_cell.length_b   1.000
_cell.length_c   1.000
_cell.angle_alpha   90.00
_cell.angle_beta   90.00
_cell.angle_gamma   90.00
#
_symmetry.space_group_name_H-M   'P 1'
#
loop_
_entity.id
_entity.type
_entity.pdbx_description
1 polymer ?
#
loop_
_entity_poly.entity_id
_entity_poly.type
_entity_poly.pdbx_seq_one_letter_code
_entity_poly.pdbx_strand_id
1 'polypeptide(L)'
;MLRAVGTQRRQVRTMITLESVQMTVYGAILGVLLGLGLGWAFLTVLEAKGLTTIVVPWPLIGTVLAGSFVVGLIAAVWPAGRAAKTPPLDAIAE
;
A
#
# COMPACT_ATOMS: atom_id res chain seq x y z
N MET A 1 -28.00 1.73 2.95
CA MET A 1 -28.52 2.94 2.26
C MET A 1 -28.25 3.01 0.76
N LEU A 2 -27.08 2.61 0.24
CA LEU A 2 -26.81 2.64 -1.22
C LEU A 2 -27.72 1.73 -2.08
N ARG A 3 -28.31 0.69 -1.48
CA ARG A 3 -29.20 -0.25 -2.18
C ARG A 3 -30.62 0.23 -2.43
N ALA A 4 -31.05 1.34 -1.82
CA ALA A 4 -32.29 2.00 -2.22
C ALA A 4 -32.17 2.69 -3.59
N VAL A 5 -30.95 2.87 -4.11
CA VAL A 5 -30.63 3.64 -5.34
C VAL A 5 -30.22 2.74 -6.52
N GLY A 6 -30.32 1.41 -6.40
CA GLY A 6 -30.03 0.50 -7.52
C GLY A 6 -28.55 0.37 -7.90
N THR A 7 -27.62 0.58 -6.94
CA THR A 7 -26.19 0.42 -7.20
C THR A 7 -25.84 -1.01 -7.63
N GLN A 8 -25.23 -1.14 -8.80
CA GLN A 8 -24.81 -2.43 -9.35
C GLN A 8 -23.66 -2.99 -8.53
N ARG A 9 -23.61 -4.32 -8.33
CA ARG A 9 -22.50 -5.02 -7.64
C ARG A 9 -21.11 -4.64 -8.17
N ARG A 10 -21.04 -4.28 -9.45
CA ARG A 10 -19.83 -3.80 -10.12
C ARG A 10 -19.36 -2.44 -9.61
N GLN A 11 -20.26 -1.51 -9.27
CA GLN A 11 -19.91 -0.19 -8.73
C GLN A 11 -19.27 -0.31 -7.34
N VAL A 12 -19.82 -1.17 -6.48
CA VAL A 12 -19.23 -1.44 -5.14
C VAL A 12 -17.83 -2.04 -5.28
N ARG A 13 -17.65 -2.99 -6.21
CA ARG A 13 -16.34 -3.60 -6.47
C ARG A 13 -15.31 -2.57 -6.97
N THR A 14 -15.70 -1.69 -7.89
CA THR A 14 -14.81 -0.63 -8.39
C THR A 14 -14.42 0.35 -7.29
N MET A 15 -15.36 0.78 -6.45
CA MET A 15 -15.11 1.70 -5.33
C MET A 15 -14.07 1.12 -4.36
N ILE A 16 -14.28 -0.11 -3.88
CA ILE A 16 -13.36 -0.77 -2.93
C ILE A 16 -11.98 -0.97 -3.56
N THR A 17 -11.92 -1.31 -4.85
CA THR A 17 -10.65 -1.48 -5.56
C THR A 17 -9.89 -0.15 -5.65
N LEU A 18 -10.57 0.94 -6.00
CA LEU A 18 -9.96 2.27 -6.07
C LEU A 18 -9.45 2.75 -4.71
N GLU A 19 -10.24 2.54 -3.65
CA GLU A 19 -9.87 2.90 -2.29
C GLU A 19 -8.64 2.12 -1.80
N SER A 20 -8.59 0.81 -2.11
CA SER A 20 -7.45 -0.05 -1.78
C SER A 20 -6.18 0.33 -2.54
N VAL A 21 -6.32 0.72 -3.82
CA VAL A 21 -5.21 1.23 -4.63
C VAL A 21 -4.68 2.55 -4.03
N GLN A 22 -5.56 3.46 -3.62
CA GLN A 22 -5.18 4.70 -2.96
C GLN A 22 -4.36 4.44 -1.68
N MET A 23 -4.83 3.56 -0.79
CA MET A 23 -4.08 3.20 0.43
C MET A 23 -2.69 2.63 0.11
N THR A 24 -2.59 1.79 -0.91
CA THR A 24 -1.30 1.19 -1.33
C THR A 24 -0.34 2.24 -1.84
N VAL A 25 -0.82 3.19 -2.65
CA VAL A 25 -0.01 4.30 -3.17
C VAL A 25 0.49 5.19 -2.02
N TYR A 26 -0.38 5.56 -1.07
CA TYR A 26 0.03 6.35 0.08
C TYR A 26 1.07 5.62 0.95
N GLY A 27 0.86 4.32 1.21
CA GLY A 27 1.81 3.50 1.95
C GLY A 27 3.18 3.42 1.28
N ALA A 28 3.23 3.27 -0.06
CA ALA A 28 4.48 3.25 -0.81
C ALA A 28 5.22 4.59 -0.75
N ILE A 29 4.52 5.71 -0.93
CA ILE A 29 5.11 7.06 -0.85
C ILE A 29 5.69 7.29 0.54
N LEU A 30 4.91 7.02 1.59
CA LEU A 30 5.36 7.21 2.97
C LEU A 30 6.54 6.30 3.32
N GLY A 31 6.52 5.04 2.89
CA GLY A 31 7.61 4.10 3.11
C GLY A 31 8.93 4.55 2.47
N VAL A 32 8.89 5.05 1.23
CA VAL A 32 10.08 5.59 0.55
C VAL A 32 10.62 6.83 1.27
N LEU A 33 9.76 7.78 1.61
CA LEU A 33 10.16 9.01 2.29
C LEU A 33 10.80 8.70 3.65
N LEU A 34 10.18 7.83 4.45
CA LEU A 34 10.71 7.42 5.74
C LEU A 34 12.01 6.62 5.60
N GLY A 35 12.08 5.68 4.66
CA GLY A 35 13.28 4.88 4.43
C GLY A 35 14.49 5.72 4.02
N LEU A 36 14.29 6.67 3.10
CA LEU A 36 15.35 7.61 2.69
C LEU A 36 15.72 8.57 3.81
N GLY A 37 14.75 9.12 4.54
CA GLY A 37 14.99 10.03 5.66
C GLY A 37 15.77 9.36 6.79
N LEU A 38 15.38 8.14 7.17
CA LEU A 38 16.09 7.35 8.18
C LEU A 38 17.48 6.93 7.70
N GLY A 39 17.62 6.51 6.44
CA GLY A 39 18.90 6.17 5.85
C GLY A 39 19.88 7.35 5.85
N TRP A 40 19.40 8.54 5.50
CA TRP A 40 20.19 9.77 5.55
C TRP A 40 20.59 10.13 6.99
N ALA A 41 19.66 10.06 7.94
CA ALA A 41 19.96 10.30 9.36
C ALA A 41 20.99 9.30 9.93
N PHE A 42 20.94 8.03 9.50
CA PHE A 42 21.94 7.04 9.88
C PHE A 42 23.33 7.39 9.34
N LEU A 43 23.42 7.83 8.09
CA LEU A 43 24.68 8.21 7.47
C LEU A 43 25.30 9.44 8.13
N THR A 44 24.50 10.45 8.49
CA THR A 44 25.00 11.65 9.19
C THR A 44 25.52 11.34 10.59
N VAL A 45 24.86 10.44 11.34
CA VAL A 45 25.33 10.01 12.67
C VAL A 45 26.61 9.19 12.58
N LEU A 46 26.75 8.37 11.53
CA LEU A 46 27.88 7.48 11.34
C LEU A 46 29.03 8.09 10.52
N GLU A 47 28.86 9.32 10.04
CA GLU A 47 29.88 10.11 9.34
C GLU A 47 31.17 10.23 10.17
N ALA A 48 31.03 10.45 11.49
CA ALA A 48 32.14 10.50 12.44
C ALA A 48 32.92 9.17 12.57
N LYS A 49 32.38 8.05 12.08
CA LYS A 49 33.03 6.73 12.04
C LYS A 49 33.66 6.40 10.68
N GLY A 50 33.75 7.37 9.76
CA GLY A 50 34.42 7.21 8.46
C GLY A 50 33.51 6.76 7.32
N LEU A 51 32.19 6.70 7.53
CA LEU A 51 31.21 6.44 6.47
C LEU A 51 30.80 7.75 5.80
N THR A 52 31.72 8.33 5.03
CA THR A 52 31.52 9.62 4.34
C THR A 52 30.95 9.48 2.93
N THR A 53 30.93 8.26 2.37
CA THR A 53 30.45 8.05 1.00
C THR A 53 28.97 7.67 1.02
N ILE A 54 28.12 8.66 0.72
CA ILE A 54 26.69 8.44 0.50
C ILE A 54 26.50 7.79 -0.87
N VAL A 55 26.44 6.45 -0.90
CA VAL A 55 26.07 5.69 -2.10
C VAL A 55 24.63 5.25 -1.96
N VAL A 56 23.75 5.78 -2.81
CA VAL A 56 22.35 5.35 -2.87
C VAL A 56 22.25 4.07 -3.73
N PRO A 57 21.88 2.91 -3.16
CA PRO A 57 21.83 1.65 -3.90
C PRO A 57 20.54 1.56 -4.72
N TRP A 58 20.50 2.22 -5.89
CA TRP A 58 19.37 2.21 -6.82
C TRP A 58 18.83 0.81 -7.16
N PRO A 59 19.65 -0.24 -7.36
CA PRO A 59 19.14 -1.59 -7.63
C PRO A 59 18.36 -2.15 -6.44
N LEU A 60 18.87 -1.92 -5.22
CA LEU A 60 18.22 -2.37 -3.99
C LEU A 60 16.88 -1.65 -3.81
N ILE A 61 16.86 -0.32 -3.98
CA ILE A 61 15.61 0.46 -3.93
C ILE A 61 14.60 -0.06 -4.96
N GLY A 62 15.04 -0.33 -6.18
CA GLY A 62 14.18 -0.92 -7.23
C GLY A 62 13.61 -2.28 -6.85
N THR A 63 14.45 -3.19 -6.32
CA THR A 63 13.99 -4.53 -5.88
C THR A 63 13.05 -4.47 -4.68
N VAL A 64 13.32 -3.60 -3.70
CA VAL A 64 12.45 -3.42 -2.53
C VAL A 64 11.13 -2.80 -2.96
N LEU A 65 11.13 -1.79 -3.83
CA LEU A 65 9.91 -1.20 -4.39
C LEU A 65 9.08 -2.23 -5.16
N ALA A 66 9.72 -3.01 -6.03
CA ALA A 66 9.05 -4.08 -6.76
C ALA A 66 8.48 -5.15 -5.81
N GLY A 67 9.25 -5.57 -4.81
CA GLY A 67 8.82 -6.53 -3.79
C GLY A 67 7.66 -6.00 -2.95
N SER A 68 7.74 -4.77 -2.45
CA SER A 68 6.66 -4.11 -1.71
C SER A 68 5.41 -3.92 -2.54
N PHE A 69 5.53 -3.63 -3.84
CA PHE A 69 4.39 -3.58 -4.76
C PHE A 69 3.72 -4.95 -4.89
N VAL A 70 4.48 -6.02 -5.08
CA VAL A 70 3.95 -7.39 -5.16
C VAL A 70 3.28 -7.79 -3.84
N VAL A 71 3.92 -7.54 -2.71
CA VAL A 71 3.37 -7.83 -1.38
C VAL A 71 2.10 -7.01 -1.12
N GLY A 72 2.10 -5.72 -1.47
CA GLY A 72 0.93 -4.85 -1.37
C GLY A 72 -0.22 -5.31 -2.24
N LEU A 73 0.05 -5.75 -3.48
CA LEU A 73 -0.95 -6.30 -4.38
C LEU A 73 -1.56 -7.60 -3.82
N ILE A 74 -0.73 -8.51 -3.32
CA ILE A 74 -1.20 -9.76 -2.68
C ILE A 74 -2.05 -9.45 -1.45
N ALA A 75 -1.58 -8.53 -0.60
CA ALA A 75 -2.27 -8.10 0.61
C ALA A 75 -3.60 -7.41 0.31
N ALA A 76 -3.74 -6.70 -0.83
CA ALA A 76 -4.97 -6.04 -1.25
C ALA A 76 -5.97 -7.00 -1.93
N VAL A 77 -5.48 -8.02 -2.66
CA VAL A 77 -6.32 -8.99 -3.36
C VAL A 77 -7.13 -9.86 -2.39
N TRP A 78 -6.56 -10.21 -1.22
CA TRP A 78 -7.26 -10.99 -0.20
C TRP A 78 -8.52 -10.28 0.34
N PRO A 79 -8.47 -9.07 0.94
CA PRO A 79 -9.64 -8.37 1.43
C PRO A 79 -10.60 -7.98 0.29
N ALA A 80 -10.11 -7.63 -0.90
CA ALA A 80 -10.96 -7.36 -2.06
C ALA A 80 -11.78 -8.60 -2.47
N GLY A 81 -11.17 -9.78 -2.45
CA GLY A 81 -11.85 -11.05 -2.70
C GLY A 81 -12.86 -11.41 -1.61
N ARG A 82 -12.54 -11.09 -0.35
CA ARG A 82 -13.43 -11.35 0.80
C ARG A 82 -14.64 -10.40 0.80
N ALA A 83 -14.43 -9.11 0.54
CA ALA A 83 -15.49 -8.10 0.43
C ALA A 83 -16.42 -8.35 -0.76
N ALA A 84 -15.92 -8.92 -1.86
CA ALA A 84 -16.75 -9.31 -3.00
C ALA A 84 -17.67 -10.51 -2.71
N LYS A 85 -17.34 -11.33 -1.70
CA LYS A 85 -18.05 -12.55 -1.34
C LYS A 85 -19.07 -12.36 -0.21
N THR A 86 -19.05 -11.24 0.51
CA THR A 86 -20.03 -10.97 1.56
C THR A 86 -21.44 -10.86 0.93
N PRO A 87 -22.36 -11.81 1.22
CA PRO A 87 -23.71 -11.77 0.70
C PRO A 87 -24.38 -10.49 1.20
N PRO A 88 -24.98 -9.70 0.32
CA PRO A 88 -25.59 -8.44 0.72
C PRO A 88 -26.84 -8.55 1.62
N LEU A 89 -27.21 -9.77 2.01
CA LEU A 89 -28.35 -10.11 2.86
C LEU A 89 -27.93 -10.22 4.35
N ASP A 90 -26.66 -10.51 4.64
CA ASP A 90 -26.15 -10.57 6.03
C ASP A 90 -25.96 -9.17 6.64
N ALA A 91 -25.81 -8.14 5.80
CA ALA A 91 -25.68 -6.75 6.23
C ALA A 91 -27.03 -6.05 6.53
N ILE A 92 -28.14 -6.79 6.53
CA ILE A 92 -29.49 -6.29 6.85
C ILE A 92 -30.02 -6.93 8.15
N ALA A 93 -29.31 -7.95 8.67
CA ALA A 93 -29.67 -8.64 9.90
C ALA A 93 -28.95 -8.04 11.14
N GLU A 94 -28.17 -6.98 10.95
CA GLU A 94 -27.50 -6.18 11.99
C GLU A 94 -27.65 -4.69 11.67
#